data_AF-A0A1Q6T3Z0-F1
#
_entry.id   AF-A0A1Q6T3Z0-F1
#
_cell.length_a   1.000
_cell.length_b   1.000
_cell.length_c   1.000
_cell.angle_alpha   90.00
_cell.angle_beta   90.00
_cell.angle_gamma   90.00
#
_symmetry.space_group_name_H-M   'P 1'
#
loop_
_entity.id
_entity.type
_entity.pdbx_description
1 polymer ?
#
loop_
_entity_poly.entity_id
_entity_poly.type
_entity_poly.pdbx_seq_one_letter_code
_entity_poly.pdbx_strand_id
1 'polypeptide(L)'
;MFNFYIIPIMNNKIISLIERNADNELKAYFESLTSEHPLDLHEELVLLEHFSPAAVKSYINRFRFSKDAEKVFVQIAPADIRLTYLNYYGLTEETQRCLIHCDKVEALRDFAKMRRLADPEYLINIGSNEAVRVYLAFNPLENDDQVYALLHRDNPSLFAAYANKWVISENVKRKIVEERNYAAFKTIVYRFYRLFRKKAAKAKDFGKLMETLAAEALPAELQVEVLTSYDRDLIQLLLMTCPLAAEAQEVLWKRNFDAEWLKLHVEHLYCMGGYRFAPENEQKLFKVLASKSLDDCLTQFRHRDDVSFVKFATPAAVKKYVAGYWLSDDAQVALINRGNGELIKELISRYSPEHGMCWQAEVELVKLGATEAVRQYIAFHSMCWEALSLLKENFPAVAEEYYAKHPY
;
A
#
# COMPACT_ATOMS: atom_id res chain seq x y z
N MET A 1 42.45 45.15 -30.75
CA MET A 1 42.08 45.62 -32.10
C MET A 1 41.26 44.54 -32.76
N PHE A 2 39.94 44.64 -32.70
CA PHE A 2 39.02 43.82 -33.50
C PHE A 2 38.26 44.78 -34.40
N ASN A 3 38.28 44.49 -35.70
CA ASN A 3 37.64 45.29 -36.75
C ASN A 3 36.12 45.23 -36.60
N PHE A 4 35.50 46.37 -36.34
CA PHE A 4 34.06 46.55 -36.46
C PHE A 4 33.70 46.62 -37.95
N TYR A 5 32.97 45.62 -38.43
CA TYR A 5 32.15 45.77 -39.62
C TYR A 5 30.89 46.57 -39.26
N ILE A 6 30.52 47.47 -40.15
CA ILE A 6 29.48 48.49 -40.03
C ILE A 6 28.08 47.85 -40.01
N ILE A 7 27.36 47.94 -38.88
CA ILE A 7 25.87 48.03 -38.81
C ILE A 7 25.49 48.87 -37.56
N PRO A 8 25.24 50.20 -37.64
CA PRO A 8 24.92 50.98 -36.43
C PRO A 8 23.76 52.00 -36.55
N ILE A 9 22.68 51.74 -37.31
CA ILE A 9 21.52 52.67 -37.34
C ILE A 9 20.18 52.00 -36.98
N MET A 10 20.00 50.69 -37.25
CA MET A 10 18.74 50.00 -36.91
C MET A 10 18.64 49.53 -35.45
N ASN A 11 19.73 49.08 -34.82
CA ASN A 11 19.72 48.56 -33.44
C ASN A 11 19.23 49.61 -32.41
N ASN A 12 19.55 50.90 -32.59
CA ASN A 12 19.08 51.95 -31.68
C ASN A 12 17.56 52.19 -31.78
N LYS A 13 16.95 51.91 -32.94
CA LYS A 13 15.51 52.14 -33.14
C LYS A 13 14.68 51.09 -32.41
N ILE A 14 15.06 49.81 -32.49
CA ILE A 14 14.32 48.73 -31.82
C ILE A 14 14.51 48.78 -30.30
N ILE A 15 15.73 49.03 -29.81
CA ILE A 15 16.00 49.22 -28.37
C ILE A 15 15.12 50.36 -27.82
N SER A 16 15.07 51.50 -28.51
CA SER A 16 14.22 52.62 -28.09
C SER A 16 12.72 52.29 -28.11
N LEU A 17 12.25 51.42 -29.01
CA LEU A 17 10.85 50.97 -29.01
C LEU A 17 10.56 50.05 -27.82
N ILE A 18 11.51 49.17 -27.47
CA ILE A 18 11.43 48.27 -26.33
C ILE A 18 11.40 49.07 -25.02
N GLU A 19 12.35 49.98 -24.81
CA GLU A 19 12.46 50.79 -23.58
C GLU A 19 11.22 51.66 -23.33
N ARG A 20 10.54 52.09 -24.40
CA ARG A 20 9.29 52.88 -24.34
C ARG A 20 8.02 52.04 -24.28
N ASN A 21 8.12 50.70 -24.27
CA ASN A 21 7.00 49.77 -24.29
C ASN A 21 5.97 50.05 -25.42
N ALA A 22 6.46 50.32 -26.63
CA ALA A 22 5.61 50.65 -27.77
C ALA A 22 4.98 49.39 -28.41
N ASP A 23 4.12 48.68 -27.69
CA ASP A 23 3.64 47.32 -28.03
C ASP A 23 3.11 47.16 -29.47
N ASN A 24 2.32 48.12 -29.97
CA ASN A 24 1.77 48.04 -31.34
C ASN A 24 2.86 48.19 -32.41
N GLU A 25 3.83 49.07 -32.17
CA GLU A 25 4.96 49.30 -33.08
C GLU A 25 5.93 48.12 -33.03
N LEU A 26 6.18 47.57 -31.84
CA LEU A 26 6.97 46.35 -31.64
C LEU A 26 6.32 45.15 -32.33
N LYS A 27 5.00 45.00 -32.23
CA LYS A 27 4.27 43.95 -32.95
C LYS A 27 4.46 44.08 -34.46
N ALA A 28 4.22 45.27 -35.02
CA ALA A 28 4.40 45.51 -36.45
C ALA A 28 5.87 45.28 -36.89
N TYR A 29 6.83 45.67 -36.05
CA TYR A 29 8.24 45.43 -36.29
C TYR A 29 8.57 43.95 -36.33
N PHE A 30 8.20 43.18 -35.30
CA PHE A 30 8.36 41.73 -35.29
C PHE A 30 7.63 41.07 -36.45
N GLU A 31 6.51 41.65 -36.89
CA GLU A 31 5.77 41.18 -38.05
C GLU A 31 6.51 41.33 -39.37
N SER A 32 7.37 42.34 -39.47
CA SER A 32 8.22 42.62 -40.63
C SER A 32 9.51 41.80 -40.68
N LEU A 33 9.94 41.21 -39.57
CA LEU A 33 11.16 40.39 -39.51
C LEU A 33 10.99 39.05 -40.25
N THR A 34 12.04 38.60 -40.92
CA THR A 34 12.10 37.27 -41.55
C THR A 34 12.70 36.24 -40.59
N SER A 35 12.42 34.96 -40.80
CA SER A 35 12.98 33.85 -39.99
C SER A 35 14.50 33.77 -40.01
N GLU A 36 15.14 34.35 -41.03
CA GLU A 36 16.60 34.38 -41.19
C GLU A 36 17.26 35.49 -40.36
N HIS A 37 16.48 36.48 -39.90
CA HIS A 37 16.97 37.66 -39.17
C HIS A 37 16.07 37.98 -37.96
N PRO A 38 16.07 37.13 -36.91
CA PRO A 38 15.46 37.47 -35.62
C PRO A 38 16.25 38.61 -34.93
N LEU A 39 15.78 39.05 -33.76
CA LEU A 39 16.53 39.97 -32.91
C LEU A 39 17.89 39.36 -32.56
N ASP A 40 18.92 40.21 -32.43
CA ASP A 40 20.20 39.75 -31.90
C ASP A 40 20.14 39.52 -30.37
N LEU A 41 21.14 38.85 -29.81
CA LEU A 41 21.18 38.53 -28.38
C LEU A 41 21.06 39.78 -27.50
N HIS A 42 21.66 40.91 -27.89
CA HIS A 42 21.60 42.12 -27.08
C HIS A 42 20.18 42.68 -27.07
N GLU A 43 19.54 42.75 -28.23
CA GLU A 43 18.15 43.21 -28.38
C GLU A 43 17.17 42.30 -27.63
N GLU A 44 17.36 40.98 -27.68
CA GLU A 44 16.54 40.03 -26.91
C GLU A 44 16.69 40.23 -25.40
N LEU A 45 17.92 40.47 -24.92
CA LEU A 45 18.16 40.75 -23.50
C LEU A 45 17.50 42.06 -23.06
N VAL A 46 17.53 43.11 -23.89
CA VAL A 46 16.85 44.38 -23.61
C VAL A 46 15.32 44.18 -23.58
N LEU A 47 14.76 43.36 -24.48
CA LEU A 47 13.34 42.99 -24.47
C LEU A 47 12.94 42.28 -23.17
N LEU A 48 13.81 41.43 -22.64
CA LEU A 48 13.60 40.72 -21.39
C LEU A 48 13.81 41.62 -20.16
N GLU A 49 14.72 42.60 -20.22
CA GLU A 49 14.92 43.59 -19.17
C GLU A 49 13.71 44.52 -19.03
N HIS A 50 13.19 45.02 -20.15
CA HIS A 50 11.99 45.85 -20.21
C HIS A 50 10.74 45.00 -20.50
N PHE A 51 10.55 43.96 -19.70
CA PHE A 51 9.56 42.91 -19.96
C PHE A 51 8.13 43.47 -20.13
N SER A 52 7.68 43.63 -21.37
CA SER A 52 6.26 43.83 -21.72
C SER A 52 5.63 42.49 -22.12
N PRO A 53 4.62 42.01 -21.38
CA PRO A 53 3.88 40.79 -21.70
C PRO A 53 3.40 40.71 -23.15
N ALA A 54 2.91 41.82 -23.71
CA ALA A 54 2.36 41.88 -25.05
C ALA A 54 3.48 41.84 -26.12
N ALA A 55 4.55 42.61 -25.93
CA ALA A 55 5.69 42.60 -26.83
C ALA A 55 6.38 41.23 -26.85
N VAL A 56 6.64 40.65 -25.67
CA VAL A 56 7.24 39.32 -25.55
C VAL A 56 6.36 38.27 -26.20
N LYS A 57 5.03 38.26 -25.96
CA LYS A 57 4.10 37.34 -26.65
C LYS A 57 4.17 37.49 -28.16
N SER A 58 4.21 38.72 -28.66
CA SER A 58 4.30 38.98 -30.10
C SER A 58 5.59 38.42 -30.70
N TYR A 59 6.71 38.54 -29.99
CA TYR A 59 8.00 37.99 -30.42
C TYR A 59 7.98 36.46 -30.45
N ILE A 60 7.59 35.83 -29.34
CA ILE A 60 7.63 34.36 -29.19
C ILE A 60 6.59 33.61 -30.03
N ASN A 61 5.61 34.31 -30.63
CA ASN A 61 4.71 33.69 -31.60
C ASN A 61 5.41 33.39 -32.93
N ARG A 62 6.59 33.98 -33.16
CA ARG A 62 7.31 33.92 -34.43
C ARG A 62 8.72 33.39 -34.27
N PHE A 63 9.42 33.82 -33.22
CA PHE A 63 10.84 33.56 -33.04
C PHE A 63 11.12 32.86 -31.70
N ARG A 64 12.07 31.93 -31.75
CA ARG A 64 12.67 31.34 -30.56
C ARG A 64 13.75 32.28 -30.05
N PHE A 65 13.86 32.44 -28.73
CA PHE A 65 14.97 33.18 -28.14
C PHE A 65 16.31 32.49 -28.44
N SER A 66 17.37 33.29 -28.58
CA SER A 66 18.74 32.77 -28.55
C SER A 66 19.03 32.06 -27.23
N LYS A 67 20.05 31.17 -27.22
CA LYS A 67 20.33 30.29 -26.07
C LYS A 67 20.47 31.02 -24.74
N ASP A 68 21.17 32.15 -24.72
CA ASP A 68 21.41 32.89 -23.47
C ASP A 68 20.22 33.78 -23.07
N ALA A 69 19.48 34.33 -24.04
CA ALA A 69 18.22 35.01 -23.76
C ALA A 69 17.14 34.03 -23.24
N GLU A 70 17.09 32.80 -23.77
CA GLU A 70 16.16 31.75 -23.32
C GLU A 70 16.36 31.44 -21.82
N LYS A 71 17.61 31.41 -21.34
CA LYS A 71 17.95 31.23 -19.91
C LYS A 71 17.43 32.35 -19.03
N VAL A 72 17.46 33.60 -19.49
CA VAL A 72 16.93 34.74 -18.75
C VAL A 72 15.41 34.72 -18.77
N PHE A 73 14.81 34.51 -19.94
CA PHE A 73 13.36 34.47 -20.14
C PHE A 73 12.67 33.51 -19.18
N VAL A 74 13.13 32.26 -19.09
CA VAL A 74 12.47 31.24 -18.25
C VAL A 74 12.50 31.57 -16.75
N GLN A 75 13.41 32.44 -16.31
CA GLN A 75 13.55 32.84 -14.91
C GLN A 75 12.63 34.00 -14.52
N ILE A 76 12.31 34.89 -15.47
CA ILE A 76 11.59 36.15 -15.19
C ILE A 76 10.15 36.15 -15.74
N ALA A 77 9.88 35.40 -16.81
CA ALA A 77 8.60 35.49 -17.49
C ALA A 77 7.46 34.94 -16.63
N PRO A 78 6.26 35.56 -16.60
CA PRO A 78 5.08 35.01 -15.94
C PRO A 78 4.66 33.65 -16.50
N ALA A 79 3.93 32.87 -15.69
CA ALA A 79 3.56 31.49 -16.02
C ALA A 79 2.81 31.35 -17.36
N ASP A 80 1.84 32.22 -17.67
CA ASP A 80 1.06 32.15 -18.91
C ASP A 80 1.92 32.33 -20.17
N ILE A 81 2.91 33.24 -20.11
CA ILE A 81 3.85 33.49 -21.22
C ILE A 81 4.87 32.37 -21.32
N ARG A 82 5.42 31.89 -20.19
CA ARG A 82 6.30 30.70 -20.19
C ARG A 82 5.58 29.54 -20.85
N LEU A 83 4.39 29.18 -20.39
CA LEU A 83 3.62 28.05 -20.96
C LEU A 83 3.36 28.22 -22.47
N THR A 84 3.11 29.45 -22.93
CA THR A 84 2.96 29.74 -24.37
C THR A 84 4.24 29.46 -25.14
N TYR A 85 5.38 30.00 -24.68
CA TYR A 85 6.70 29.76 -25.30
C TYR A 85 7.02 28.27 -25.36
N LEU A 86 6.74 27.56 -24.27
CA LEU A 86 7.01 26.14 -24.17
C LEU A 86 6.21 25.32 -25.16
N ASN A 87 4.94 25.62 -25.35
CA ASN A 87 4.12 24.92 -26.33
C ASN A 87 4.71 25.01 -27.74
N TYR A 88 5.24 26.18 -28.12
CA TYR A 88 5.83 26.38 -29.45
C TYR A 88 7.21 25.74 -29.60
N TYR A 89 8.12 25.93 -28.66
CA TYR A 89 9.54 25.66 -28.89
C TYR A 89 10.16 24.60 -27.97
N GLY A 90 9.50 24.25 -26.86
CA GLY A 90 10.13 23.50 -25.77
C GLY A 90 11.32 24.27 -25.17
N LEU A 91 12.25 23.55 -24.52
CA LEU A 91 13.52 24.12 -24.05
C LEU A 91 14.70 23.32 -24.56
N THR A 92 15.82 24.01 -24.77
CA THR A 92 17.11 23.35 -24.91
C THR A 92 17.53 22.69 -23.60
N GLU A 93 18.35 21.65 -23.69
CA GLU A 93 18.90 20.95 -22.52
C GLU A 93 19.70 21.89 -21.61
N GLU A 94 20.49 22.80 -22.18
CA GLU A 94 21.24 23.83 -21.45
C GLU A 94 20.33 24.72 -20.59
N THR A 95 19.19 25.17 -21.15
CA THR A 95 18.22 26.00 -20.42
C THR A 95 17.52 25.21 -19.32
N GLN A 96 17.21 23.92 -19.55
CA GLN A 96 16.64 23.06 -18.51
C GLN A 96 17.60 22.88 -17.34
N ARG A 97 18.89 22.65 -17.59
CA ARG A 97 19.91 22.58 -16.53
C ARG A 97 20.04 23.91 -15.77
N CYS A 98 19.99 25.04 -16.48
CA CYS A 98 19.98 26.37 -15.87
C CYS A 98 18.82 26.54 -14.88
N LEU A 99 17.60 26.11 -15.25
CA LEU A 99 16.44 26.15 -14.36
C LEU A 99 16.60 25.33 -13.09
N ILE A 100 17.23 24.15 -13.21
CA ILE A 100 17.53 23.27 -12.08
C ILE A 100 18.53 23.93 -11.13
N HIS A 101 19.59 24.53 -11.67
CA HIS A 101 20.60 25.23 -10.87
C HIS A 101 20.09 26.50 -10.19
N CYS A 102 19.22 27.25 -10.87
CA CYS A 102 18.66 28.50 -10.34
C CYS A 102 17.51 28.26 -9.34
N ASP A 103 17.15 27.00 -9.08
CA ASP A 103 16.08 26.56 -8.17
C ASP A 103 14.75 27.31 -8.37
N LYS A 104 14.40 27.60 -9.63
CA LYS A 104 13.15 28.28 -9.99
C LYS A 104 11.99 27.28 -9.97
N VAL A 105 11.58 26.87 -8.77
CA VAL A 105 10.55 25.83 -8.53
C VAL A 105 9.23 26.09 -9.26
N GLU A 106 8.77 27.34 -9.34
CA GLU A 106 7.53 27.68 -10.04
C GLU A 106 7.63 27.42 -11.55
N ALA A 107 8.76 27.81 -12.15
CA ALA A 107 9.02 27.55 -13.55
C ALA A 107 9.10 26.02 -13.75
N LEU A 108 9.90 25.30 -12.95
CA LEU A 108 10.00 23.84 -12.96
C LEU A 108 8.64 23.13 -12.84
N ARG A 109 7.70 23.68 -12.06
CA ARG A 109 6.33 23.16 -11.96
C ARG A 109 5.58 23.24 -13.29
N ASP A 110 5.70 24.35 -14.00
CA ASP A 110 5.09 24.54 -15.31
C ASP A 110 5.66 23.52 -16.32
N PHE A 111 6.98 23.29 -16.29
CA PHE A 111 7.65 22.28 -17.10
C PHE A 111 7.22 20.85 -16.79
N ALA A 112 7.16 20.52 -15.50
CA ALA A 112 6.76 19.21 -15.03
C ALA A 112 5.34 18.87 -15.49
N LYS A 113 4.41 19.82 -15.47
CA LYS A 113 3.03 19.62 -15.97
C LYS A 113 2.97 19.27 -17.46
N MET A 114 3.89 19.81 -18.26
CA MET A 114 3.92 19.59 -19.71
C MET A 114 4.63 18.30 -20.12
N ARG A 115 5.27 17.58 -19.18
CA ARG A 115 6.12 16.40 -19.46
C ARG A 115 7.27 16.70 -20.45
N ARG A 116 7.87 17.90 -20.38
CA ARG A 116 8.89 18.38 -21.33
C ARG A 116 10.29 18.54 -20.71
N LEU A 117 10.55 17.91 -19.56
CA LEU A 117 11.90 17.84 -19.01
C LEU A 117 12.63 16.67 -19.68
N ALA A 118 13.74 16.95 -20.36
CA ALA A 118 14.49 15.99 -21.17
C ALA A 118 15.47 15.14 -20.34
N ASP A 119 15.85 15.60 -19.14
CA ASP A 119 16.82 14.90 -18.29
C ASP A 119 16.37 14.82 -16.82
N PRO A 120 15.47 13.87 -16.49
CA PRO A 120 15.03 13.63 -15.12
C PRO A 120 16.16 13.16 -14.21
N GLU A 121 17.15 12.44 -14.75
CA GLU A 121 18.28 11.92 -13.98
C GLU A 121 19.16 13.06 -13.47
N TYR A 122 19.46 14.05 -14.32
CA TYR A 122 20.16 15.25 -13.91
C TYR A 122 19.43 16.01 -12.80
N LEU A 123 18.10 16.16 -12.91
CA LEU A 123 17.29 16.77 -11.86
C LEU A 123 17.37 15.97 -10.55
N ILE A 124 17.28 14.64 -10.61
CA ILE A 124 17.36 13.77 -9.44
C ILE A 124 18.75 13.82 -8.80
N ASN A 125 19.82 14.00 -9.57
CA ASN A 125 21.17 14.01 -9.01
C ASN A 125 21.58 15.39 -8.47
N ILE A 126 21.22 16.47 -9.17
CA ILE A 126 21.76 17.81 -8.93
C ILE A 126 20.71 18.78 -8.35
N GLY A 127 19.43 18.53 -8.62
CA GLY A 127 18.35 19.43 -8.23
C GLY A 127 18.13 19.52 -6.73
N SER A 128 17.52 20.63 -6.30
CA SER A 128 17.04 20.80 -4.94
C SER A 128 15.95 19.76 -4.61
N ASN A 129 15.76 19.47 -3.33
CA ASN A 129 14.72 18.54 -2.89
C ASN A 129 13.31 19.01 -3.32
N GLU A 130 13.06 20.32 -3.33
CA GLU A 130 11.76 20.85 -3.73
C GLU A 130 11.54 20.77 -5.25
N ALA A 131 12.58 21.04 -6.05
CA ALA A 131 12.57 20.85 -7.50
C ALA A 131 12.23 19.39 -7.87
N VAL A 132 12.91 18.42 -7.25
CA VAL A 132 12.66 16.99 -7.45
C VAL A 132 11.23 16.64 -7.02
N ARG A 133 10.78 17.10 -5.84
CA ARG A 133 9.41 16.85 -5.36
C ARG A 133 8.34 17.34 -6.34
N VAL A 134 8.51 18.55 -6.87
CA VAL A 134 7.58 19.11 -7.86
C VAL A 134 7.55 18.26 -9.13
N TYR A 135 8.69 17.80 -9.61
CA TYR A 135 8.74 16.94 -10.79
C TYR A 135 8.02 15.60 -10.58
N LEU A 136 8.32 14.91 -9.48
CA LEU A 136 7.70 13.62 -9.12
C LEU A 136 6.19 13.74 -8.88
N ALA A 137 5.69 14.94 -8.58
CA ALA A 137 4.26 15.19 -8.46
C ALA A 137 3.52 15.14 -9.81
N PHE A 138 4.18 15.23 -10.96
CA PHE A 138 3.52 15.22 -12.27
C PHE A 138 4.01 14.10 -13.19
N ASN A 139 5.24 13.63 -13.01
CA ASN A 139 5.89 12.69 -13.92
C ASN A 139 6.33 11.41 -13.22
N PRO A 140 6.04 10.23 -13.80
CA PRO A 140 6.71 9.00 -13.39
C PRO A 140 8.18 9.04 -13.82
N LEU A 141 9.02 8.24 -13.17
CA LEU A 141 10.39 7.99 -13.63
C LEU A 141 10.36 6.94 -14.75
N GLU A 142 11.29 7.04 -15.67
CA GLU A 142 11.28 6.29 -16.93
C GLU A 142 11.85 4.88 -16.78
N ASN A 143 12.77 4.69 -15.84
CA ASN A 143 13.48 3.44 -15.62
C ASN A 143 13.86 3.26 -14.14
N ASP A 144 14.30 2.04 -13.80
CA ASP A 144 14.69 1.68 -12.44
C ASP A 144 15.93 2.46 -11.96
N ASP A 145 16.86 2.81 -12.86
CA ASP A 145 18.09 3.55 -12.53
C ASP A 145 17.79 4.94 -11.96
N GLN A 146 16.81 5.65 -12.54
CA GLN A 146 16.32 6.92 -12.00
C GLN A 146 15.69 6.74 -10.61
N VAL A 147 14.98 5.63 -10.38
CA VAL A 147 14.39 5.33 -9.06
C VAL A 147 15.49 4.98 -8.05
N TYR A 148 16.56 4.30 -8.48
CA TYR A 148 17.73 4.04 -7.64
C TYR A 148 18.43 5.34 -7.27
N ALA A 149 18.64 6.26 -8.22
CA ALA A 149 19.20 7.58 -7.92
C ALA A 149 18.34 8.32 -6.88
N LEU A 150 17.00 8.25 -6.99
CA LEU A 150 16.09 8.83 -6.03
C LEU A 150 16.18 8.18 -4.64
N LEU A 151 16.33 6.85 -4.58
CA LEU A 151 16.48 6.08 -3.34
C LEU A 151 17.76 6.42 -2.57
N HIS A 152 18.84 6.71 -3.30
CA HIS A 152 20.15 7.03 -2.74
C HIS A 152 20.33 8.51 -2.35
N ARG A 153 19.35 9.37 -2.66
CA ARG A 153 19.36 10.74 -2.13
C ARG A 153 19.20 10.74 -0.62
N ASP A 154 19.89 11.67 0.03
CA ASP A 154 19.77 11.94 1.47
C ASP A 154 18.46 12.70 1.80
N ASN A 155 17.33 12.19 1.30
CA ASN A 155 15.99 12.65 1.65
C ASN A 155 14.94 11.56 1.37
N PRO A 156 14.67 10.68 2.34
CA PRO A 156 13.71 9.58 2.19
C PRO A 156 12.27 10.05 1.85
N SER A 157 11.92 11.30 2.14
CA SER A 157 10.58 11.84 1.85
C SER A 157 10.30 11.94 0.35
N LEU A 158 11.33 12.06 -0.49
CA LEU A 158 11.16 12.15 -1.94
C LEU A 158 10.76 10.80 -2.54
N PHE A 159 11.46 9.73 -2.14
CA PHE A 159 11.02 8.37 -2.49
C PHE A 159 9.61 8.09 -1.97
N ALA A 160 9.30 8.52 -0.74
CA ALA A 160 7.94 8.37 -0.20
C ALA A 160 6.88 9.11 -1.04
N ALA A 161 7.16 10.32 -1.50
CA ALA A 161 6.26 11.06 -2.39
C ALA A 161 6.07 10.34 -3.73
N TYR A 162 7.15 9.81 -4.32
CA TYR A 162 7.11 9.04 -5.56
C TYR A 162 6.31 7.74 -5.41
N ALA A 163 6.71 6.91 -4.46
CA ALA A 163 6.14 5.58 -4.25
C ALA A 163 4.67 5.63 -3.82
N ASN A 164 4.18 6.72 -3.23
CA ASN A 164 2.75 6.87 -2.90
C ASN A 164 1.88 7.11 -4.14
N LYS A 165 2.45 7.62 -5.23
CA LYS A 165 1.73 8.01 -6.44
C LYS A 165 1.94 7.04 -7.60
N TRP A 166 3.14 6.50 -7.73
CA TRP A 166 3.56 5.71 -8.89
C TRP A 166 3.85 4.26 -8.51
N VAL A 167 3.71 3.35 -9.47
CA VAL A 167 3.98 1.93 -9.29
C VAL A 167 5.49 1.71 -9.14
N ILE A 168 5.87 0.88 -8.18
CA ILE A 168 7.27 0.49 -7.94
C ILE A 168 7.51 -0.87 -8.59
N SER A 169 8.52 -0.95 -9.44
CA SER A 169 8.92 -2.19 -10.12
C SER A 169 9.43 -3.24 -9.12
N GLU A 170 9.46 -4.50 -9.56
CA GLU A 170 9.99 -5.58 -8.74
C GLU A 170 11.48 -5.41 -8.44
N ASN A 171 12.28 -4.99 -9.44
CA ASN A 171 13.71 -4.76 -9.28
C ASN A 171 13.98 -3.72 -8.19
N VAL A 172 13.19 -2.64 -8.16
CA VAL A 172 13.31 -1.62 -7.12
C VAL A 172 12.95 -2.17 -5.74
N LYS A 173 11.90 -2.99 -5.63
CA LYS A 173 11.56 -3.65 -4.35
C LYS A 173 12.69 -4.56 -3.88
N ARG A 174 13.29 -5.32 -4.79
CA ARG A 174 14.42 -6.21 -4.52
C ARG A 174 15.62 -5.41 -4.00
N LYS A 175 16.00 -4.34 -4.69
CA LYS A 175 17.08 -3.44 -4.28
C LYS A 175 16.89 -2.85 -2.88
N ILE A 176 15.65 -2.43 -2.55
CA ILE A 176 15.30 -1.91 -1.23
C ILE A 176 15.54 -2.95 -0.13
N VAL A 177 15.19 -4.22 -0.39
CA VAL A 177 15.40 -5.33 0.56
C VAL A 177 16.89 -5.66 0.68
N GLU A 178 17.60 -5.78 -0.43
CA GLU A 178 19.05 -6.06 -0.49
C GLU A 178 19.86 -5.01 0.30
N GLU A 179 19.55 -3.73 0.10
CA GLU A 179 20.22 -2.60 0.76
C GLU A 179 19.73 -2.36 2.19
N ARG A 180 18.71 -3.11 2.65
CA ARG A 180 18.05 -2.93 3.95
C ARG A 180 17.60 -1.48 4.17
N ASN A 181 17.10 -0.84 3.12
CA ASN A 181 16.66 0.55 3.18
C ASN A 181 15.32 0.64 3.92
N TYR A 182 15.38 0.76 5.24
CA TYR A 182 14.22 0.74 6.12
C TYR A 182 13.16 1.80 5.76
N ALA A 183 13.58 3.02 5.42
CA ALA A 183 12.66 4.10 5.11
C ALA A 183 11.87 3.83 3.82
N ALA A 184 12.54 3.32 2.77
CA ALA A 184 11.91 2.93 1.53
C ALA A 184 11.03 1.69 1.71
N PHE A 185 11.51 0.68 2.45
CA PHE A 185 10.76 -0.53 2.76
C PHE A 185 9.46 -0.20 3.51
N LYS A 186 9.56 0.60 4.58
CA LYS A 186 8.41 1.11 5.33
C LYS A 186 7.39 1.77 4.42
N THR A 187 7.84 2.62 3.50
CA THR A 187 6.97 3.33 2.56
C THR A 187 6.15 2.35 1.70
N ILE A 188 6.81 1.37 1.06
CA ILE A 188 6.13 0.44 0.14
C ILE A 188 5.14 -0.46 0.88
N VAL A 189 5.51 -1.01 2.04
CA VAL A 189 4.65 -1.95 2.78
C VAL A 189 3.46 -1.24 3.43
N TYR A 190 3.63 -0.02 3.95
CA TYR A 190 2.51 0.76 4.48
C TYR A 190 1.56 1.25 3.40
N ARG A 191 2.06 1.59 2.20
CA ARG A 191 1.20 1.93 1.06
C ARG A 191 0.31 0.75 0.71
N PHE A 192 0.91 -0.43 0.56
CA PHE A 192 0.19 -1.67 0.33
C PHE A 192 -0.86 -1.91 1.44
N TYR A 193 -0.46 -1.83 2.70
CA TYR A 193 -1.36 -2.07 3.85
C TYR A 193 -2.56 -1.12 3.87
N ARG A 194 -2.36 0.16 3.57
CA ARG A 194 -3.45 1.15 3.50
C ARG A 194 -4.45 0.81 2.37
N LEU A 195 -3.94 0.39 1.22
CA LEU A 195 -4.79 -0.05 0.10
C LEU A 195 -5.53 -1.35 0.43
N PHE A 196 -4.82 -2.30 1.03
CA PHE A 196 -5.36 -3.56 1.52
C PHE A 196 -6.52 -3.32 2.49
N ARG A 197 -6.29 -2.57 3.58
CA ARG A 197 -7.32 -2.27 4.60
C ARG A 197 -8.57 -1.63 4.00
N LYS A 198 -8.39 -0.68 3.06
CA LYS A 198 -9.51 0.01 2.40
C LYS A 198 -10.35 -0.93 1.54
N LYS A 199 -9.71 -1.87 0.84
CA LYS A 199 -10.41 -2.81 -0.06
C LYS A 199 -10.93 -4.05 0.67
N ALA A 200 -10.21 -4.57 1.66
CA ALA A 200 -10.56 -5.76 2.45
C ALA A 200 -11.91 -5.61 3.16
N ALA A 201 -12.21 -4.42 3.71
CA ALA A 201 -13.48 -4.13 4.37
C ALA A 201 -14.72 -4.33 3.46
N LYS A 202 -14.54 -4.33 2.14
CA LYS A 202 -15.61 -4.47 1.14
C LYS A 202 -15.51 -5.75 0.32
N ALA A 203 -14.44 -6.52 0.51
CA ALA A 203 -14.17 -7.69 -0.31
C ALA A 203 -15.02 -8.88 0.15
N LYS A 204 -15.72 -9.51 -0.80
CA LYS A 204 -16.39 -10.80 -0.58
C LYS A 204 -15.47 -11.99 -0.84
N ASP A 205 -14.45 -11.78 -1.68
CA ASP A 205 -13.47 -12.78 -2.11
C ASP A 205 -12.06 -12.22 -1.88
N PHE A 206 -11.28 -12.94 -1.07
CA PHE A 206 -9.92 -12.55 -0.72
C PHE A 206 -8.91 -12.82 -1.84
N GLY A 207 -9.06 -13.91 -2.59
CA GLY A 207 -8.15 -14.25 -3.69
C GLY A 207 -8.20 -13.16 -4.77
N LYS A 208 -9.42 -12.81 -5.19
CA LYS A 208 -9.64 -11.71 -6.15
C LYS A 208 -9.14 -10.37 -5.63
N LEU A 209 -9.28 -10.09 -4.33
CA LEU A 209 -8.72 -8.89 -3.71
C LEU A 209 -7.20 -8.83 -3.89
N MET A 210 -6.50 -9.92 -3.57
CA MET A 210 -5.04 -10.00 -3.65
C MET A 210 -4.56 -9.90 -5.10
N GLU A 211 -5.26 -10.48 -6.07
CA GLU A 211 -4.99 -10.27 -7.51
C GLU A 211 -5.02 -8.77 -7.87
N THR A 212 -6.01 -8.01 -7.38
CA THR A 212 -6.07 -6.56 -7.64
C THR A 212 -4.99 -5.73 -6.94
N LEU A 213 -4.24 -6.33 -6.02
CA LEU A 213 -3.18 -5.69 -5.25
C LEU A 213 -1.80 -6.26 -5.57
N ALA A 214 -1.69 -7.23 -6.47
CA ALA A 214 -0.46 -7.95 -6.77
C ALA A 214 0.70 -7.01 -7.17
N ALA A 215 0.43 -6.00 -7.99
CA ALA A 215 1.43 -5.02 -8.42
C ALA A 215 2.01 -4.20 -7.25
N GLU A 216 1.21 -3.97 -6.19
CA GLU A 216 1.62 -3.20 -5.00
C GLU A 216 2.22 -4.08 -3.91
N ALA A 217 1.92 -5.39 -3.93
CA ALA A 217 2.41 -6.34 -2.95
C ALA A 217 3.92 -6.57 -3.06
N LEU A 218 4.54 -6.97 -1.95
CA LEU A 218 5.89 -7.52 -1.97
C LEU A 218 5.82 -8.95 -2.56
N PRO A 219 6.62 -9.30 -3.58
CA PRO A 219 6.69 -10.66 -4.12
C PRO A 219 6.97 -11.72 -3.05
N ALA A 220 6.46 -12.93 -3.24
CA ALA A 220 6.62 -14.03 -2.29
C ALA A 220 8.09 -14.33 -1.97
N GLU A 221 8.96 -14.30 -2.99
CA GLU A 221 10.42 -14.49 -2.85
C GLU A 221 11.04 -13.47 -1.88
N LEU A 222 10.70 -12.19 -2.06
CA LEU A 222 11.21 -11.11 -1.21
C LEU A 222 10.61 -11.16 0.20
N GLN A 223 9.36 -11.61 0.36
CA GLN A 223 8.80 -11.87 1.69
C GLN A 223 9.59 -12.95 2.43
N VAL A 224 9.92 -14.05 1.75
CA VAL A 224 10.76 -15.13 2.31
C VAL A 224 12.14 -14.59 2.68
N GLU A 225 12.78 -13.83 1.78
CA GLU A 225 14.10 -13.24 2.02
C GLU A 225 14.12 -12.35 3.27
N VAL A 226 13.15 -11.44 3.40
CA VAL A 226 13.00 -10.59 4.59
C VAL A 226 12.85 -11.44 5.85
N LEU A 227 11.98 -12.46 5.84
CA LEU A 227 11.76 -13.33 7.00
C LEU A 227 13.00 -14.15 7.38
N THR A 228 13.84 -14.51 6.41
CA THR A 228 15.09 -15.26 6.66
C THR A 228 16.30 -14.38 6.93
N SER A 229 16.21 -13.07 6.70
CA SER A 229 17.30 -12.12 6.96
C SER A 229 17.58 -11.94 8.45
N TYR A 230 16.60 -12.26 9.30
CA TYR A 230 16.58 -11.98 10.75
C TYR A 230 16.76 -10.48 11.10
N ASP A 231 16.54 -9.59 10.15
CA ASP A 231 16.46 -8.15 10.41
C ASP A 231 15.15 -7.84 11.13
N ARG A 232 15.24 -7.53 12.43
CA ARG A 232 14.07 -7.35 13.30
C ARG A 232 13.13 -6.28 12.79
N ASP A 233 13.67 -5.18 12.28
CA ASP A 233 12.90 -4.01 11.89
C ASP A 233 12.11 -4.26 10.60
N LEU A 234 12.75 -4.92 9.62
CA LEU A 234 12.08 -5.30 8.37
C LEU A 234 11.03 -6.40 8.60
N ILE A 235 11.35 -7.40 9.44
CA ILE A 235 10.43 -8.48 9.78
C ILE A 235 9.21 -7.93 10.49
N GLN A 236 9.40 -7.08 11.51
CA GLN A 236 8.30 -6.47 12.25
C GLN A 236 7.38 -5.70 11.32
N LEU A 237 7.94 -4.86 10.44
CA LEU A 237 7.17 -4.12 9.45
C LEU A 237 6.37 -5.05 8.52
N LEU A 238 7.02 -6.07 7.95
CA LEU A 238 6.37 -7.02 7.04
C LEU A 238 5.19 -7.70 7.71
N LEU A 239 5.38 -8.22 8.92
CA LEU A 239 4.35 -8.96 9.66
C LEU A 239 3.17 -8.09 10.08
N MET A 240 3.37 -6.79 10.30
CA MET A 240 2.29 -5.87 10.64
C MET A 240 1.48 -5.38 9.43
N THR A 241 2.04 -5.47 8.22
CA THR A 241 1.53 -4.74 7.05
C THR A 241 1.20 -5.60 5.84
N CYS A 242 1.79 -6.79 5.71
CA CYS A 242 1.65 -7.66 4.55
C CYS A 242 0.98 -9.01 4.89
N PRO A 243 -0.20 -9.32 4.32
CA PRO A 243 -0.68 -10.69 4.17
C PRO A 243 0.38 -11.53 3.49
N LEU A 244 0.86 -12.58 4.15
CA LEU A 244 1.97 -13.36 3.64
C LEU A 244 1.50 -14.31 2.55
N ALA A 245 2.31 -14.45 1.50
CA ALA A 245 2.17 -15.51 0.51
C ALA A 245 2.39 -16.89 1.15
N ALA A 246 1.90 -17.96 0.52
CA ALA A 246 1.97 -19.30 1.08
C ALA A 246 3.41 -19.74 1.39
N GLU A 247 4.36 -19.38 0.52
CA GLU A 247 5.78 -19.65 0.65
C GLU A 247 6.39 -18.93 1.86
N ALA A 248 5.98 -17.68 2.11
CA ALA A 248 6.42 -16.90 3.25
C ALA A 248 5.77 -17.39 4.56
N GLN A 249 4.52 -17.86 4.52
CA GLN A 249 3.86 -18.50 5.67
C GLN A 249 4.64 -19.74 6.13
N GLU A 250 5.19 -20.56 5.23
CA GLU A 250 6.00 -21.73 5.59
C GLU A 250 7.24 -21.39 6.42
N VAL A 251 7.79 -20.18 6.26
CA VAL A 251 8.92 -19.71 7.06
C VAL A 251 8.54 -19.54 8.53
N LEU A 252 7.28 -19.18 8.83
CA LEU A 252 6.79 -18.97 10.19
C LEU A 252 6.77 -20.26 11.02
N TRP A 253 6.78 -21.43 10.36
CA TRP A 253 6.71 -22.73 11.03
C TRP A 253 8.09 -23.31 11.36
N LYS A 254 9.16 -22.70 10.87
CA LYS A 254 10.52 -23.15 11.15
C LYS A 254 10.79 -23.03 12.65
N ARG A 255 11.47 -24.03 13.23
CA ARG A 255 11.67 -24.20 14.70
C ARG A 255 12.16 -22.95 15.43
N ASN A 256 12.89 -22.06 14.75
CA ASN A 256 13.51 -20.88 15.36
C ASN A 256 12.73 -19.58 15.14
N PHE A 257 11.55 -19.62 14.51
CA PHE A 257 10.77 -18.40 14.30
C PHE A 257 10.20 -17.91 15.63
N ASP A 258 10.35 -16.62 15.93
CA ASP A 258 9.99 -16.02 17.21
C ASP A 258 8.46 -16.12 17.46
N ALA A 259 8.08 -16.52 18.68
CA ALA A 259 6.68 -16.55 19.09
C ALA A 259 6.06 -15.15 19.10
N GLU A 260 6.82 -14.13 19.48
CA GLU A 260 6.34 -12.74 19.53
C GLU A 260 5.99 -12.21 18.14
N TRP A 261 6.77 -12.60 17.12
CA TRP A 261 6.51 -12.25 15.73
C TRP A 261 5.26 -12.92 15.17
N LEU A 262 5.05 -14.20 15.48
CA LEU A 262 3.83 -14.90 15.10
C LEU A 262 2.60 -14.24 15.75
N LYS A 263 2.70 -13.93 17.05
CA LYS A 263 1.67 -13.19 17.77
C LYS A 263 1.37 -11.85 17.10
N LEU A 264 2.40 -11.05 16.83
CA LEU A 264 2.27 -9.75 16.18
C LEU A 264 1.52 -9.84 14.84
N HIS A 265 1.88 -10.82 14.00
CA HIS A 265 1.26 -11.02 12.70
C HIS A 265 -0.23 -11.37 12.80
N VAL A 266 -0.58 -12.26 13.73
CA VAL A 266 -1.96 -12.69 14.00
C VAL A 266 -2.79 -11.51 14.52
N GLU A 267 -2.28 -10.75 15.49
CA GLU A 267 -2.99 -9.60 16.08
C GLU A 267 -3.26 -8.50 15.06
N HIS A 268 -2.32 -8.23 14.13
CA HIS A 268 -2.44 -7.10 13.21
C HIS A 268 -3.20 -7.42 11.93
N LEU A 269 -2.97 -8.57 11.31
CA LEU A 269 -3.47 -8.84 9.97
C LEU A 269 -4.59 -9.87 9.94
N TYR A 270 -4.47 -10.94 10.72
CA TYR A 270 -5.48 -11.99 10.75
C TYR A 270 -6.82 -11.45 11.31
N CYS A 271 -6.74 -10.59 12.33
CA CYS A 271 -7.92 -9.96 12.94
C CYS A 271 -8.64 -8.93 12.03
N MET A 272 -8.06 -8.54 10.88
CA MET A 272 -8.66 -7.54 9.98
C MET A 272 -9.80 -8.09 9.09
N GLY A 273 -10.27 -9.32 9.33
CA GLY A 273 -11.56 -9.79 8.79
C GLY A 273 -11.55 -10.19 7.31
N GLY A 274 -10.40 -10.60 6.77
CA GLY A 274 -10.30 -11.04 5.37
C GLY A 274 -9.06 -11.88 5.05
N TYR A 275 -7.92 -11.61 5.69
CA TYR A 275 -6.71 -12.42 5.53
C TYR A 275 -6.90 -13.82 6.09
N ARG A 276 -6.55 -14.83 5.29
CA ARG A 276 -6.51 -16.24 5.70
C ARG A 276 -5.11 -16.79 5.42
N PHE A 277 -4.64 -17.63 6.33
CA PHE A 277 -3.57 -18.55 5.99
C PHE A 277 -4.05 -19.50 4.90
N ALA A 278 -3.14 -20.02 4.08
CA ALA A 278 -3.49 -21.08 3.15
C ALA A 278 -4.07 -22.28 3.94
N PRO A 279 -5.05 -23.03 3.39
CA PRO A 279 -5.68 -24.15 4.10
C PRO A 279 -4.68 -25.15 4.72
N GLU A 280 -3.60 -25.45 3.97
CA GLU A 280 -2.48 -26.30 4.40
C GLU A 280 -1.77 -25.76 5.66
N ASN A 281 -1.67 -24.43 5.75
CA ASN A 281 -0.93 -23.69 6.76
C ASN A 281 -1.77 -23.33 7.97
N GLU A 282 -3.09 -23.26 7.83
CA GLU A 282 -3.99 -22.96 8.94
C GLU A 282 -3.95 -24.05 10.02
N GLN A 283 -3.89 -25.33 9.62
CA GLN A 283 -3.72 -26.43 10.58
C GLN A 283 -2.37 -26.35 11.31
N LYS A 284 -1.30 -25.92 10.61
CA LYS A 284 0.03 -25.73 11.20
C LYS A 284 0.01 -24.56 12.21
N LEU A 285 -0.67 -23.46 11.86
CA LEU A 285 -0.83 -22.29 12.74
C LEU A 285 -1.42 -22.70 14.09
N PHE A 286 -2.54 -23.41 14.13
CA PHE A 286 -3.16 -23.79 15.40
C PHE A 286 -2.27 -24.70 16.25
N LYS A 287 -1.55 -25.65 15.64
CA LYS A 287 -0.56 -26.49 16.34
C LYS A 287 0.58 -25.67 16.90
N VAL A 288 1.09 -24.70 16.14
CA VAL A 288 2.18 -23.82 16.56
C VAL A 288 1.73 -22.89 17.68
N LEU A 289 0.56 -22.26 17.58
CA LEU A 289 0.00 -21.39 18.61
C LEU A 289 -0.19 -22.15 19.93
N ALA A 290 -0.70 -23.38 19.87
CA ALA A 290 -0.81 -24.27 21.02
C ALA A 290 0.56 -24.58 21.64
N SER A 291 1.54 -25.00 20.84
CA SER A 291 2.88 -25.34 21.34
C SER A 291 3.66 -24.15 21.92
N LYS A 292 3.42 -22.93 21.41
CA LYS A 292 4.06 -21.70 21.87
C LYS A 292 3.28 -21.00 23.00
N SER A 293 2.22 -21.63 23.52
CA SER A 293 1.33 -21.04 24.54
C SER A 293 0.76 -19.67 24.13
N LEU A 294 0.53 -19.47 22.83
CA LEU A 294 -0.06 -18.25 22.26
C LEU A 294 -1.59 -18.35 22.11
N ASP A 295 -2.19 -19.19 22.95
CA ASP A 295 -3.62 -19.49 22.94
C ASP A 295 -4.51 -18.25 23.16
N ASP A 296 -3.99 -17.22 23.84
CA ASP A 296 -4.70 -15.94 24.00
C ASP A 296 -4.96 -15.25 22.67
N CYS A 297 -4.05 -15.40 21.70
CA CYS A 297 -4.23 -14.85 20.36
C CYS A 297 -5.46 -15.47 19.71
N LEU A 298 -5.73 -16.76 19.98
CA LEU A 298 -6.85 -17.52 19.43
C LEU A 298 -8.21 -16.96 19.83
N THR A 299 -8.31 -16.34 21.00
CA THR A 299 -9.56 -15.71 21.44
C THR A 299 -9.90 -14.43 20.68
N GLN A 300 -8.92 -13.83 19.99
CA GLN A 300 -9.12 -12.66 19.13
C GLN A 300 -9.66 -13.03 17.73
N PHE A 301 -9.72 -14.33 17.39
CA PHE A 301 -10.27 -14.87 16.15
C PHE A 301 -11.80 -14.80 16.22
N ARG A 302 -12.34 -13.58 16.23
CA ARG A 302 -13.78 -13.35 16.33
C ARG A 302 -14.52 -13.91 15.10
N HIS A 303 -15.50 -14.76 15.38
CA HIS A 303 -16.69 -15.05 14.57
C HIS A 303 -16.55 -15.75 13.19
N ARG A 304 -15.36 -16.20 12.75
CA ARG A 304 -15.26 -16.76 11.37
C ARG A 304 -14.71 -18.17 11.20
N ASP A 305 -13.91 -18.72 12.13
CA ASP A 305 -13.35 -20.09 12.03
C ASP A 305 -13.28 -20.79 13.40
N ASP A 306 -14.34 -20.67 14.20
CA ASP A 306 -14.45 -21.30 15.52
C ASP A 306 -14.40 -22.84 15.46
N VAL A 307 -14.84 -23.45 14.36
CA VAL A 307 -14.69 -24.88 14.07
C VAL A 307 -13.22 -25.32 14.11
N SER A 308 -12.35 -24.63 13.36
CA SER A 308 -10.93 -24.97 13.28
C SER A 308 -10.22 -24.72 14.61
N PHE A 309 -10.58 -23.63 15.29
CA PHE A 309 -10.08 -23.34 16.64
C PHE A 309 -10.40 -24.48 17.61
N VAL A 310 -11.66 -24.90 17.68
CA VAL A 310 -12.11 -25.99 18.57
C VAL A 310 -11.41 -27.31 18.24
N LYS A 311 -11.17 -27.62 16.95
CA LYS A 311 -10.50 -28.87 16.55
C LYS A 311 -9.03 -28.93 16.98
N PHE A 312 -8.30 -27.82 16.89
CA PHE A 312 -6.83 -27.86 16.94
C PHE A 312 -6.19 -27.16 18.15
N ALA A 313 -6.87 -26.21 18.80
CA ALA A 313 -6.31 -25.47 19.94
C ALA A 313 -6.11 -26.35 21.18
N THR A 314 -5.37 -25.90 22.19
CA THR A 314 -5.23 -26.67 23.46
C THR A 314 -6.58 -26.77 24.19
N PRO A 315 -6.81 -27.82 25.01
CA PRO A 315 -8.02 -27.88 25.83
C PRO A 315 -8.18 -26.66 26.74
N ALA A 316 -7.10 -26.14 27.33
CA ALA A 316 -7.15 -24.94 28.16
C ALA A 316 -7.65 -23.71 27.38
N ALA A 317 -7.18 -23.53 26.14
CA ALA A 317 -7.63 -22.46 25.25
C ALA A 317 -9.12 -22.56 24.91
N VAL A 318 -9.56 -23.76 24.50
CA VAL A 318 -10.96 -23.99 24.14
C VAL A 318 -11.87 -23.75 25.34
N LYS A 319 -11.47 -24.22 26.53
CA LYS A 319 -12.21 -23.98 27.78
C LYS A 319 -12.40 -22.48 28.04
N LYS A 320 -11.31 -21.70 27.97
CA LYS A 320 -11.33 -20.24 28.15
C LYS A 320 -12.22 -19.54 27.11
N TYR A 321 -12.20 -20.01 25.85
CA TYR A 321 -13.02 -19.46 24.78
C TYR A 321 -14.51 -19.73 25.01
N VAL A 322 -14.89 -20.99 25.30
CA VAL A 322 -16.28 -21.39 25.54
C VAL A 322 -16.87 -20.67 26.75
N ALA A 323 -16.06 -20.40 27.79
CA ALA A 323 -16.51 -19.62 28.93
C ALA A 323 -16.93 -18.18 28.55
N GLY A 324 -16.27 -17.58 27.56
CA GLY A 324 -16.51 -16.19 27.13
C GLY A 324 -17.42 -16.02 25.92
N TYR A 325 -17.57 -17.04 25.06
CA TYR A 325 -18.14 -16.90 23.72
C TYR A 325 -19.08 -18.06 23.35
N TRP A 326 -20.11 -17.74 22.56
CA TRP A 326 -20.98 -18.72 21.93
C TRP A 326 -20.30 -19.35 20.71
N LEU A 327 -20.49 -20.66 20.54
CA LEU A 327 -19.99 -21.42 19.39
C LEU A 327 -21.04 -21.48 18.29
N SER A 328 -20.61 -21.41 17.03
CA SER A 328 -21.44 -21.80 15.89
C SER A 328 -21.87 -23.26 15.99
N ASP A 329 -22.96 -23.61 15.32
CA ASP A 329 -23.50 -24.97 15.32
C ASP A 329 -22.45 -26.00 14.89
N ASP A 330 -21.69 -25.70 13.84
CA ASP A 330 -20.62 -26.57 13.35
C ASP A 330 -19.47 -26.70 14.37
N ALA A 331 -19.19 -25.64 15.13
CA ALA A 331 -18.14 -25.65 16.15
C ALA A 331 -18.57 -26.44 17.40
N GLN A 332 -19.85 -26.41 17.76
CA GLN A 332 -20.40 -27.27 18.81
C GLN A 332 -20.21 -28.76 18.44
N VAL A 333 -20.59 -29.13 17.21
CA VAL A 333 -20.39 -30.49 16.68
C VAL A 333 -18.91 -30.88 16.70
N ALA A 334 -18.03 -29.98 16.25
CA ALA A 334 -16.60 -30.23 16.27
C ALA A 334 -16.03 -30.42 17.70
N LEU A 335 -16.57 -29.70 18.69
CA LEU A 335 -16.14 -29.82 20.10
C LEU A 335 -16.50 -31.19 20.66
N ILE A 336 -17.71 -31.68 20.37
CA ILE A 336 -18.17 -32.97 20.85
C ILE A 336 -17.38 -34.10 20.20
N ASN A 337 -17.16 -34.01 18.88
CA ASN A 337 -16.35 -34.99 18.14
C ASN A 337 -14.87 -35.01 18.56
N ARG A 338 -14.39 -33.97 19.24
CA ARG A 338 -13.07 -33.97 19.87
C ARG A 338 -12.97 -34.96 21.04
N GLY A 339 -14.10 -35.37 21.63
CA GLY A 339 -14.18 -36.41 22.65
C GLY A 339 -13.59 -36.04 24.01
N ASN A 340 -13.33 -34.75 24.28
CA ASN A 340 -12.82 -34.31 25.58
C ASN A 340 -13.98 -34.02 26.54
N GLY A 341 -14.18 -34.92 27.52
CA GLY A 341 -15.28 -34.83 28.47
C GLY A 341 -15.31 -33.55 29.31
N GLU A 342 -14.17 -32.95 29.66
CA GLU A 342 -14.14 -31.69 30.42
C GLU A 342 -14.64 -30.52 29.58
N LEU A 343 -14.25 -30.46 28.30
CA LEU A 343 -14.71 -29.42 27.38
C LEU A 343 -16.21 -29.54 27.09
N ILE A 344 -16.70 -30.77 26.95
CA ILE A 344 -18.13 -31.03 26.73
C ILE A 344 -18.93 -30.57 27.95
N LYS A 345 -18.45 -30.85 29.18
CA LYS A 345 -19.09 -30.34 30.40
C LYS A 345 -19.08 -28.82 30.47
N GLU A 346 -17.99 -28.17 30.06
CA GLU A 346 -17.91 -26.71 29.99
C GLU A 346 -18.93 -26.15 28.98
N LEU A 347 -19.03 -26.76 27.79
CA LEU A 347 -20.00 -26.39 26.76
C LEU A 347 -21.43 -26.48 27.32
N ILE A 348 -21.79 -27.61 27.90
CA ILE A 348 -23.12 -27.82 28.51
C ILE A 348 -23.36 -26.82 29.62
N SER A 349 -22.39 -26.60 30.52
CA SER A 349 -22.52 -25.65 31.63
C SER A 349 -22.66 -24.19 31.16
N ARG A 350 -22.15 -23.86 29.97
CA ARG A 350 -22.25 -22.52 29.40
C ARG A 350 -23.61 -22.27 28.75
N TYR A 351 -24.14 -23.28 28.09
CA TYR A 351 -25.40 -23.22 27.34
C TYR A 351 -26.59 -23.37 28.29
N SER A 352 -26.50 -24.32 29.22
CA SER A 352 -27.50 -24.50 30.27
C SER A 352 -27.39 -23.44 31.37
N PRO A 353 -28.51 -22.93 31.92
CA PRO A 353 -29.89 -23.37 31.67
C PRO A 353 -30.62 -22.62 30.54
N GLU A 354 -30.01 -21.61 29.94
CA GLU A 354 -30.74 -20.63 29.13
C GLU A 354 -30.88 -21.01 27.64
N HIS A 355 -29.93 -21.78 27.10
CA HIS A 355 -29.81 -22.07 25.67
C HIS A 355 -29.53 -23.55 25.45
N GLY A 356 -30.26 -24.20 24.53
CA GLY A 356 -29.94 -25.57 24.09
C GLY A 356 -28.77 -25.58 23.11
N MET A 357 -28.12 -26.74 22.97
CA MET A 357 -27.15 -26.96 21.89
C MET A 357 -27.88 -27.10 20.54
N CYS A 358 -27.15 -26.98 19.44
CA CYS A 358 -27.72 -27.26 18.13
C CYS A 358 -28.08 -28.75 18.02
N TRP A 359 -29.14 -29.05 17.25
CA TRP A 359 -29.66 -30.41 17.08
C TRP A 359 -28.58 -31.44 16.68
N GLN A 360 -27.69 -31.08 15.76
CA GLN A 360 -26.60 -31.96 15.32
C GLN A 360 -25.60 -32.24 16.45
N ALA A 361 -25.32 -31.26 17.31
CA ALA A 361 -24.44 -31.44 18.47
C ALA A 361 -25.07 -32.40 19.48
N GLU A 362 -26.38 -32.33 19.71
CA GLU A 362 -27.09 -33.29 20.58
C GLU A 362 -26.98 -34.73 20.06
N VAL A 363 -27.15 -34.92 18.75
CA VAL A 363 -26.99 -36.22 18.09
C VAL A 363 -25.58 -36.77 18.31
N GLU A 364 -24.56 -35.96 18.07
CA GLU A 364 -23.17 -36.39 18.29
C GLU A 364 -22.85 -36.63 19.77
N LEU A 365 -23.47 -35.90 20.71
CA LEU A 365 -23.28 -36.13 22.14
C LEU A 365 -23.75 -37.53 22.55
N VAL A 366 -24.91 -37.95 22.05
CA VAL A 366 -25.46 -39.29 22.31
C VAL A 366 -24.60 -40.36 21.64
N LYS A 367 -24.17 -40.15 20.38
CA LYS A 367 -23.28 -41.10 19.67
C LYS A 367 -21.94 -41.30 20.36
N LEU A 368 -21.37 -40.24 20.94
CA LEU A 368 -20.11 -40.31 21.68
C LEU A 368 -20.22 -41.24 22.91
N GLY A 369 -21.44 -41.44 23.41
CA GLY A 369 -21.72 -42.30 24.56
C GLY A 369 -21.23 -41.75 25.89
N ALA A 370 -21.03 -40.43 26.00
CA ALA A 370 -20.67 -39.76 27.24
C ALA A 370 -21.88 -39.63 28.17
N THR A 371 -22.29 -40.75 28.78
CA THR A 371 -23.53 -40.90 29.57
C THR A 371 -23.71 -39.81 30.62
N GLU A 372 -22.63 -39.42 31.30
CA GLU A 372 -22.68 -38.38 32.34
C GLU A 372 -22.92 -36.98 31.76
N ALA A 373 -22.31 -36.66 30.61
CA ALA A 373 -22.55 -35.39 29.93
C ALA A 373 -23.98 -35.32 29.38
N VAL A 374 -24.50 -36.44 28.84
CA VAL A 374 -25.91 -36.55 28.43
C VAL A 374 -26.83 -36.28 29.61
N ARG A 375 -26.61 -36.93 30.76
CA ARG A 375 -27.40 -36.70 31.99
C ARG A 375 -27.38 -35.24 32.43
N GLN A 376 -26.22 -34.59 32.37
CA GLN A 376 -26.08 -33.18 32.73
C GLN A 376 -26.88 -32.28 31.78
N TYR A 377 -26.84 -32.55 30.47
CA TYR A 377 -27.59 -31.77 29.48
C TYR A 377 -29.11 -31.94 29.64
N ILE A 378 -29.59 -33.17 29.76
CA ILE A 378 -31.03 -33.46 29.90
C ILE A 378 -31.61 -32.99 31.24
N ALA A 379 -30.77 -32.62 32.21
CA ALA A 379 -31.25 -32.00 33.44
C ALA A 379 -31.85 -30.61 33.19
N PHE A 380 -31.47 -29.95 32.10
CA PHE A 380 -31.91 -28.60 31.78
C PHE A 380 -32.73 -28.52 30.47
N HIS A 381 -32.44 -29.38 29.49
CA HIS A 381 -33.01 -29.27 28.15
C HIS A 381 -33.64 -30.57 27.66
N SER A 382 -34.69 -30.44 26.85
CA SER A 382 -35.20 -31.53 26.03
C SER A 382 -34.26 -31.79 24.84
N MET A 383 -34.21 -33.01 24.35
CA MET A 383 -33.40 -33.37 23.17
C MET A 383 -34.23 -33.37 21.89
N CYS A 384 -33.59 -33.11 20.75
CA CYS A 384 -34.19 -33.30 19.45
C CYS A 384 -34.55 -34.79 19.22
N TRP A 385 -35.51 -35.01 18.31
CA TRP A 385 -36.10 -36.32 18.08
C TRP A 385 -35.08 -37.39 17.64
N GLU A 386 -34.09 -37.01 16.84
CA GLU A 386 -33.03 -37.91 16.37
C GLU A 386 -32.11 -38.34 17.53
N ALA A 387 -31.66 -37.40 18.35
CA ALA A 387 -30.84 -37.69 19.52
C ALA A 387 -31.60 -38.56 20.53
N LEU A 388 -32.91 -38.31 20.71
CA LEU A 388 -33.77 -39.11 21.59
C LEU A 388 -33.95 -40.55 21.10
N SER A 389 -34.08 -40.74 19.78
CA SER A 389 -34.15 -42.08 19.17
C SER A 389 -32.85 -42.85 19.42
N LEU A 390 -31.71 -42.20 19.20
CA LEU A 390 -30.40 -42.77 19.52
C LEU A 390 -30.21 -43.04 21.02
N LEU A 391 -30.78 -42.20 21.90
CA LEU A 391 -30.68 -42.38 23.34
C LEU A 391 -31.42 -43.64 23.80
N LYS A 392 -32.60 -43.90 23.24
CA LYS A 392 -33.36 -45.14 23.51
C LYS A 392 -32.61 -46.39 23.07
N GLU A 393 -32.02 -46.34 21.88
CA GLU A 393 -31.33 -47.48 21.29
C GLU A 393 -30.03 -47.78 22.04
N ASN A 394 -29.24 -46.75 22.37
CA ASN A 394 -27.90 -46.93 22.89
C ASN A 394 -27.82 -46.87 24.43
N PHE A 395 -28.73 -46.15 25.09
CA PHE A 395 -28.70 -45.90 26.54
C PHE A 395 -30.10 -45.94 27.18
N PRO A 396 -30.78 -47.10 27.18
CA PRO A 396 -32.18 -47.22 27.62
C PRO A 396 -32.44 -46.73 29.04
N ALA A 397 -31.51 -46.96 29.99
CA ALA A 397 -31.64 -46.46 31.36
C ALA A 397 -31.64 -44.92 31.43
N VAL A 398 -30.84 -44.24 30.61
CA VAL A 398 -30.82 -42.77 30.55
C VAL A 398 -32.06 -42.24 29.83
N ALA A 399 -32.59 -42.99 28.86
CA ALA A 399 -33.86 -42.65 28.23
C ALA A 399 -35.04 -42.70 29.23
N GLU A 400 -35.06 -43.69 30.13
CA GLU A 400 -36.05 -43.72 31.23
C GLU A 400 -35.92 -42.50 32.16
N GLU A 401 -34.69 -42.13 32.54
CA GLU A 401 -34.41 -40.92 33.32
C GLU A 401 -34.89 -39.64 32.58
N TYR A 402 -34.70 -39.58 31.26
CA TYR A 402 -35.17 -38.49 30.41
C TYR A 402 -36.71 -38.39 30.45
N TYR A 403 -37.41 -39.50 30.22
CA TYR A 403 -38.88 -39.52 30.19
C TYR A 403 -39.52 -39.20 31.53
N ALA A 404 -38.84 -39.52 32.64
CA ALA A 404 -39.29 -39.11 33.96
C ALA A 404 -39.22 -37.58 34.17
N LYS A 405 -38.29 -36.89 33.51
CA LYS A 405 -38.08 -35.43 33.63
C LYS A 405 -38.80 -34.62 32.56
N HIS A 406 -38.95 -35.17 31.35
CA HIS A 406 -39.55 -34.52 30.19
C HIS A 406 -40.71 -35.38 29.67
N PRO A 407 -41.88 -35.36 30.35
CA PRO A 407 -42.98 -36.30 30.07
C PRO A 407 -43.77 -36.01 28.77
N TYR A 408 -43.29 -35.16 27.86
CA TYR A 408 -43.96 -34.79 26.62
C TYR A 408 -43.04 -34.85 25.41
#